data_AF-A0A482WBE8-F1
#
_entry.id   AF-A0A482WBE8-F1
#
_cell.length_a   1.000
_cell.length_b   1.000
_cell.length_c   1.000
_cell.angle_alpha   90.00
_cell.angle_beta   90.00
_cell.angle_gamma   90.00
#
_symmetry.space_group_name_H-M   'P 1'
#
loop_
_entity.id
_entity.type
_entity.pdbx_description
1 polymer ?
#
loop_
_entity_poly.entity_id
_entity_poly.type
_entity_poly.pdbx_seq_one_letter_code
_entity_poly.pdbx_strand_id
1 'polypeptide(L)'
;MEGIDCAGFTFYNQFDSANLAKVAYVPPNESVITVTSNSAKAPPEIPDAEFNVWTKPDCCGTEFENGNRTWFYFGVKAHSPCLLVRLNLVDLNRQGKMYSQGMAPVFRMIPGKPHWERIRDKPIHHTIDDVFTLSFKFKTPENVQSITYFAFTYPFSYADLQKLLLNVDLKFQHYMATCEDDIYYTKEVVCRSLCGREVNLLTISSYHGITPEPEARLKNLFPDKTTRRPFKFIGKKVIFISARVHPGETPSTFVFNGLLNLLITRDDPVAIMLRRLYVFKMIPFLNPDGVALGHYRTDTRGVNLNRVYLSPLLSQHPPVYAARALIRYYHYGYEKEDVGDKCTCSANQAELSRNEDGTQNDSSISTKVSHMSLEENENSDSLWCIKCKNMKVDDAVSGISNLSPKANFDKPFYPGHMCRRCRSADMLKEAAENIKIEDHVQGDVNSNESGLFLYVDLHGHASKKGIFMYGNHFQDLDRNVECMLLPKLMSINNHNFHFTACNFTERNMYL
;
A
#
# COMPACT_ATOMS: atom_id res chain seq x y z
N MET A 1 -31.70 1.95 5.86
CA MET A 1 -30.65 1.30 6.66
C MET A 1 -31.12 1.32 8.09
N GLU A 2 -31.24 0.15 8.70
CA GLU A 2 -31.47 0.07 10.14
C GLU A 2 -30.18 0.54 10.86
N GLY A 3 -30.34 1.30 11.93
CA GLY A 3 -29.24 1.88 12.70
C GLY A 3 -29.45 1.69 14.19
N ILE A 4 -28.41 1.95 14.97
CA ILE A 4 -28.48 1.93 16.44
C ILE A 4 -28.97 3.30 16.88
N ASP A 5 -30.19 3.37 17.43
CA ASP A 5 -30.73 4.61 17.99
C ASP A 5 -30.25 4.83 19.43
N CYS A 6 -29.72 6.02 19.72
CA CYS A 6 -29.20 6.38 21.03
C CYS A 6 -29.34 7.88 21.27
N ALA A 7 -30.08 8.28 22.31
CA ALA A 7 -30.28 9.68 22.73
C ALA A 7 -30.64 10.67 21.59
N GLY A 8 -31.52 10.25 20.66
CA GLY A 8 -31.93 11.08 19.52
C GLY A 8 -30.93 11.10 18.35
N PHE A 9 -29.97 10.18 18.32
CA PHE A 9 -29.06 9.98 17.19
C PHE A 9 -29.23 8.57 16.64
N THR A 10 -29.06 8.41 15.34
CA THR A 10 -29.03 7.11 14.67
C THR A 10 -27.63 6.83 14.15
N PHE A 11 -27.06 5.69 14.52
CA PHE A 11 -25.72 5.25 14.10
C PHE A 11 -25.82 4.11 13.08
N TYR A 12 -25.17 4.26 11.93
CA TYR A 12 -25.24 3.30 10.82
C TYR A 12 -23.96 2.50 10.67
N ASN A 13 -24.09 1.19 10.45
CA ASN A 13 -22.97 0.27 10.27
C ASN A 13 -23.24 -0.87 9.27
N GLN A 14 -24.30 -0.77 8.47
CA GLN A 14 -24.70 -1.78 7.49
C GLN A 14 -24.29 -1.34 6.08
N PHE A 15 -22.98 -1.24 5.84
CA PHE A 15 -22.42 -0.94 4.52
C PHE A 15 -20.99 -1.49 4.41
N ASP A 16 -20.44 -1.47 3.19
CA ASP A 16 -19.13 -2.07 2.90
C ASP A 16 -18.00 -1.44 3.76
N SER A 17 -17.20 -2.30 4.38
CA SER A 17 -16.11 -1.92 5.29
C SER A 17 -16.53 -1.22 6.60
N ALA A 18 -17.83 -1.17 6.91
CA ALA A 18 -18.32 -0.60 8.15
C ALA A 18 -17.83 -1.40 9.37
N ASN A 19 -17.49 -0.71 10.46
CA ASN A 19 -17.22 -1.34 11.75
C ASN A 19 -17.69 -0.43 12.89
N LEU A 20 -18.72 -0.92 13.59
CA LEU A 20 -19.34 -0.39 14.81
C LEU A 20 -20.09 -1.54 15.48
N ALA A 21 -19.90 -1.72 16.79
CA ALA A 21 -20.56 -2.75 17.60
C ALA A 21 -21.67 -2.19 18.48
N LYS A 22 -21.36 -1.13 19.25
CA LYS A 22 -22.23 -0.60 20.29
C LYS A 22 -22.04 0.90 20.43
N VAL A 23 -23.11 1.60 20.84
CA VAL A 23 -23.09 3.00 21.23
C VAL A 23 -23.82 3.15 22.56
N ALA A 24 -23.30 4.00 23.45
CA ALA A 24 -23.95 4.39 24.69
C ALA A 24 -23.82 5.89 24.90
N TYR A 25 -24.93 6.53 25.27
CA TYR A 25 -24.94 7.93 25.68
C TYR A 25 -24.20 8.08 27.01
N VAL A 26 -23.37 9.12 27.12
CA VAL A 26 -22.72 9.53 28.35
C VAL A 26 -23.55 10.65 28.94
N PRO A 27 -24.26 10.41 30.07
CA PRO A 27 -25.02 11.45 30.73
C PRO A 27 -24.12 12.63 31.09
N PRO A 28 -24.62 13.88 31.03
CA PRO A 28 -23.89 15.02 31.56
C PRO A 28 -23.58 14.73 33.03
N ASN A 29 -22.30 14.56 33.34
CA ASN A 29 -21.87 14.40 34.72
C ASN A 29 -22.20 15.70 35.50
N GLU A 30 -22.89 15.59 36.64
CA GLU A 30 -23.11 16.68 37.61
C GLU A 30 -21.77 17.29 38.11
N SER A 31 -20.64 16.62 37.87
CA SER A 31 -19.29 17.07 38.24
C SER A 31 -18.68 18.17 37.36
N VAL A 32 -19.39 18.68 36.34
CA VAL A 32 -19.01 19.95 35.67
C VAL A 32 -19.27 21.17 36.58
N ILE A 33 -20.02 21.02 37.69
CA ILE A 33 -20.27 22.09 38.66
C ILE A 33 -19.08 22.33 39.61
N THR A 34 -18.09 21.43 39.70
CA THR A 34 -17.02 21.49 40.72
C THR A 34 -15.64 21.93 40.21
N VAL A 35 -15.50 22.40 38.96
CA VAL A 35 -14.23 22.95 38.42
C VAL A 35 -14.30 24.45 38.16
N THR A 36 -15.19 25.17 38.85
CA THR A 36 -15.13 26.64 38.96
C THR A 36 -14.30 27.06 40.17
N SER A 37 -13.06 26.59 40.26
CA SER A 37 -12.03 27.37 40.97
C SER A 37 -10.65 27.08 40.37
N ASN A 38 -10.07 28.14 39.82
CA ASN A 38 -8.65 28.29 39.51
C ASN A 38 -8.10 27.59 38.26
N SER A 39 -8.46 28.08 37.07
CA SER A 39 -7.45 28.47 36.06
C SER A 39 -8.07 29.35 34.96
N ALA A 40 -7.37 30.43 34.60
CA ALA A 40 -7.74 31.37 33.54
C ALA A 40 -7.50 30.78 32.13
N LYS A 41 -8.14 29.65 31.81
CA LYS A 41 -8.30 29.17 30.44
C LYS A 41 -9.77 29.33 30.05
N ALA A 42 -10.03 29.66 28.79
CA ALA A 42 -11.39 29.72 28.25
C ALA A 42 -12.18 28.48 28.71
N PRO A 43 -13.46 28.64 29.10
CA PRO A 43 -14.25 27.52 29.60
C PRO A 43 -14.19 26.38 28.58
N PRO A 44 -13.97 25.12 29.01
CA PRO A 44 -13.96 24.00 28.09
C PRO A 44 -15.29 23.97 27.35
N GLU A 45 -15.25 23.95 26.01
CA GLU A 45 -16.45 23.87 25.16
C GLU A 45 -17.20 22.58 25.51
N ILE A 46 -18.31 22.72 26.25
CA ILE A 46 -19.11 21.60 26.76
C ILE A 46 -19.87 21.01 25.56
N PRO A 47 -19.73 19.70 25.28
CA PRO A 47 -20.49 19.08 24.19
C PRO A 47 -21.99 19.00 24.53
N ASP A 48 -22.85 19.22 23.55
CA ASP A 48 -24.30 19.03 23.66
C ASP A 48 -24.68 17.55 23.83
N ALA A 49 -23.86 16.64 23.28
CA ALA A 49 -23.99 15.20 23.47
C ALA A 49 -22.63 14.51 23.49
N GLU A 50 -22.50 13.49 24.34
CA GLU A 50 -21.29 12.68 24.44
C GLU A 50 -21.67 11.19 24.34
N PHE A 51 -20.90 10.43 23.57
CA PHE A 51 -21.15 9.01 23.34
C PHE A 51 -19.88 8.19 23.51
N ASN A 52 -20.00 7.05 24.19
CA ASN A 52 -19.04 5.97 24.09
C ASN A 52 -19.44 5.05 22.93
N VAL A 53 -18.46 4.70 22.12
CA VAL A 53 -18.61 3.97 20.86
C VAL A 53 -17.60 2.83 20.85
N TRP A 54 -18.06 1.61 20.56
CA TRP A 54 -17.21 0.42 20.50
C TRP A 54 -17.22 -0.17 19.09
N THR A 55 -16.07 -0.69 18.66
CA THR A 55 -15.92 -1.44 17.41
C THR A 55 -15.94 -2.94 17.66
N LYS A 56 -16.22 -3.71 16.60
CA LYS A 56 -16.10 -5.15 16.61
C LYS A 56 -14.63 -5.54 16.48
N PRO A 57 -14.13 -6.52 17.26
CA PRO A 57 -12.89 -7.19 16.91
C PRO A 57 -13.00 -7.87 15.53
N ASP A 58 -11.86 -8.13 14.89
CA ASP A 58 -11.81 -8.95 13.68
C ASP A 58 -12.45 -10.31 13.96
N CYS A 59 -13.25 -10.81 13.01
CA CYS A 59 -13.99 -12.07 13.12
C CYS A 59 -15.01 -12.12 14.29
N CYS A 60 -15.48 -10.97 14.78
CA CYS A 60 -16.41 -10.92 15.91
C CYS A 60 -17.64 -11.81 15.72
N GLY A 61 -17.99 -12.58 16.76
CA GLY A 61 -19.13 -13.50 16.77
C GLY A 61 -18.90 -14.83 16.03
N THR A 62 -17.65 -15.15 15.70
CA THR A 62 -17.25 -16.43 15.10
C THR A 62 -16.22 -17.14 15.97
N GLU A 63 -15.95 -18.42 15.69
CA GLU A 63 -14.87 -19.18 16.37
C GLU A 63 -13.46 -18.61 16.12
N PHE A 64 -13.31 -17.72 15.14
CA PHE A 64 -12.04 -17.10 14.76
C PHE A 64 -11.86 -15.67 15.31
N GLU A 65 -12.76 -15.21 16.19
CA GLU A 65 -12.66 -13.90 16.82
C GLU A 65 -11.29 -13.71 17.48
N ASN A 66 -10.67 -12.56 17.26
CA ASN A 66 -9.35 -12.26 17.80
C ASN A 66 -9.24 -10.81 18.29
N GLY A 67 -8.12 -10.48 18.95
CA GLY A 67 -7.94 -9.18 19.61
C GLY A 67 -7.73 -7.97 18.70
N ASN A 68 -7.69 -8.13 17.37
CA ASN A 68 -7.50 -7.00 16.46
C ASN A 68 -8.76 -6.13 16.41
N ARG A 69 -8.64 -4.89 16.87
CA ARG A 69 -9.73 -3.94 17.06
C ARG A 69 -9.21 -2.51 16.91
N THR A 70 -8.92 -2.10 15.68
CA THR A 70 -8.43 -0.74 15.37
C THR A 70 -9.30 -0.03 14.34
N TRP A 71 -9.81 -0.76 13.35
CA TRP A 71 -10.62 -0.17 12.29
C TRP A 71 -12.00 0.25 12.82
N PHE A 72 -12.41 1.47 12.49
CA PHE A 72 -13.78 1.95 12.64
C PHE A 72 -14.23 2.63 11.36
N TYR A 73 -15.50 2.42 11.01
CA TYR A 73 -16.17 3.14 9.94
C TYR A 73 -17.68 3.06 10.16
N PHE A 74 -18.32 4.20 10.46
CA PHE A 74 -19.75 4.26 10.77
C PHE A 74 -20.36 5.60 10.34
N GLY A 75 -21.68 5.63 10.17
CA GLY A 75 -22.47 6.83 9.93
C GLY A 75 -23.16 7.31 11.21
N VAL A 76 -23.41 8.61 11.31
CA VAL A 76 -24.17 9.25 12.40
C VAL A 76 -25.15 10.23 11.79
N LYS A 77 -26.43 10.10 12.13
CA LYS A 77 -27.47 11.09 11.83
C LYS A 77 -28.00 11.66 13.13
N ALA A 78 -28.03 12.98 13.21
CA ALA A 78 -28.55 13.70 14.37
C ALA A 78 -30.00 14.14 14.12
N HIS A 79 -30.80 14.20 15.19
CA HIS A 79 -32.15 14.77 15.13
C HIS A 79 -32.16 16.31 15.02
N SER A 80 -31.11 16.98 15.51
CA SER A 80 -31.00 18.44 15.53
C SER A 80 -29.70 18.94 14.86
N PRO A 81 -29.75 20.12 14.23
CA PRO A 81 -28.59 20.71 13.57
C PRO A 81 -27.62 21.34 14.56
N CYS A 82 -26.38 21.52 14.13
CA CYS A 82 -25.33 22.31 14.80
C CYS A 82 -24.99 21.90 16.24
N LEU A 83 -25.33 20.68 16.65
CA LEU A 83 -24.94 20.13 17.96
C LEU A 83 -23.44 19.83 17.97
N LEU A 84 -22.75 20.25 19.02
CA LEU A 84 -21.38 19.85 19.32
C LEU A 84 -21.40 18.47 19.99
N VAL A 85 -20.91 17.45 19.29
CA VAL A 85 -20.91 16.08 19.76
C VAL A 85 -19.49 15.61 20.05
N ARG A 86 -19.28 14.95 21.19
CA ARG A 86 -18.04 14.20 21.48
C ARG A 86 -18.28 12.70 21.29
N LEU A 87 -17.41 12.07 20.52
CA LEU A 87 -17.36 10.61 20.39
C LEU A 87 -16.10 10.09 21.08
N ASN A 88 -16.28 9.11 21.96
CA ASN A 88 -15.22 8.37 22.63
C ASN A 88 -15.20 6.95 22.06
N LEU A 89 -14.18 6.63 21.28
CA LEU A 89 -13.96 5.32 20.70
C LEU A 89 -13.21 4.50 21.75
N VAL A 90 -13.96 3.66 22.46
CA VAL A 90 -13.51 2.93 23.64
C VAL A 90 -13.01 1.56 23.25
N ASP A 91 -11.96 1.10 23.95
CA ASP A 91 -11.41 -0.26 23.82
C ASP A 91 -10.88 -0.55 22.41
N LEU A 92 -10.18 0.42 21.79
CA LEU A 92 -9.39 0.15 20.59
C LEU A 92 -8.03 -0.46 20.98
N ASN A 93 -7.35 -1.16 20.07
CA ASN A 93 -5.94 -1.45 20.30
C ASN A 93 -5.14 -0.15 20.45
N ARG A 94 -4.02 -0.21 21.17
CA ARG A 94 -3.20 0.95 21.49
C ARG A 94 -2.62 1.58 20.22
N GLN A 95 -3.10 2.78 19.90
CA GLN A 95 -2.67 3.56 18.73
C GLN A 95 -2.06 4.92 19.12
N GLY A 96 -1.72 5.12 20.40
CA GLY A 96 -1.30 6.42 20.94
C GLY A 96 -0.12 7.07 20.22
N LYS A 97 0.85 6.28 19.76
CA LYS A 97 1.99 6.79 18.98
C LYS A 97 1.56 7.42 17.65
N MET A 98 0.61 6.81 16.95
CA MET A 98 0.09 7.30 15.67
C MET A 98 -0.68 8.61 15.85
N TYR A 99 -1.57 8.68 16.85
CA TYR A 99 -2.32 9.89 17.16
C TYR A 99 -1.44 11.02 17.71
N SER A 100 -0.42 10.70 18.51
CA SER A 100 0.57 11.67 18.99
C SER A 100 1.36 12.32 17.85
N GLN A 101 1.60 11.59 16.76
CA GLN A 101 2.23 12.10 15.53
C GLN A 101 1.27 12.91 14.65
N GLY A 102 0.04 13.16 15.09
CA GLY A 102 -0.95 13.97 14.36
C GLY A 102 -1.77 13.18 13.36
N MET A 103 -2.02 11.90 13.61
CA MET A 103 -3.14 11.20 12.96
C MET A 103 -4.46 11.78 13.49
N ALA A 104 -5.44 11.91 12.62
CA ALA A 104 -6.81 12.23 12.98
C ALA A 104 -7.78 11.37 12.16
N PRO A 105 -8.92 10.98 12.74
CA PRO A 105 -10.02 10.37 12.00
C PRO A 105 -10.43 11.25 10.83
N VAL A 106 -11.09 10.66 9.85
CA VAL A 106 -11.67 11.39 8.72
C VAL A 106 -13.20 11.36 8.80
N PHE A 107 -13.83 12.36 8.22
CA PHE A 107 -15.27 12.42 8.10
C PHE A 107 -15.72 12.89 6.71
N ARG A 108 -16.94 12.54 6.33
CA ARG A 108 -17.67 13.10 5.17
C ARG A 108 -19.17 13.20 5.49
N MET A 109 -19.92 14.01 4.76
CA MET A 109 -21.35 14.20 4.96
C MET A 109 -22.14 14.00 3.67
N ILE A 110 -23.20 13.19 3.73
CA ILE A 110 -24.05 12.91 2.58
C ILE A 110 -25.54 13.09 2.96
N PRO A 111 -26.31 13.94 2.23
CA PRO A 111 -25.85 14.91 1.24
C PRO A 111 -25.01 16.05 1.86
N GLY A 112 -24.34 16.86 1.03
CA GLY A 112 -23.62 18.05 1.46
C GLY A 112 -22.14 18.01 1.13
N LYS A 113 -21.31 17.43 2.00
CA LYS A 113 -19.83 17.37 1.84
C LYS A 113 -19.37 15.93 1.53
N PRO A 114 -19.45 15.47 0.27
CA PRO A 114 -19.20 14.07 -0.07
C PRO A 114 -17.72 13.66 0.04
N HIS A 115 -16.80 14.63 0.06
CA HIS A 115 -15.37 14.39 0.17
C HIS A 115 -14.94 14.14 1.62
N TRP A 116 -13.98 13.23 1.79
CA TRP A 116 -13.39 12.93 3.08
C TRP A 116 -12.43 14.06 3.51
N GLU A 117 -12.60 14.54 4.73
CA GLU A 117 -11.73 15.52 5.37
C GLU A 117 -11.25 15.00 6.73
N ARG A 118 -10.08 15.44 7.20
CA ARG A 118 -9.63 15.10 8.55
C ARG A 118 -10.40 15.92 9.58
N ILE A 119 -10.70 15.32 10.73
CA ILE A 119 -11.10 16.07 11.92
C ILE A 119 -9.99 17.09 12.24
N ARG A 120 -10.37 18.36 12.28
CA ARG A 120 -9.41 19.49 12.41
C ARG A 120 -8.86 19.58 13.82
N ASP A 121 -9.72 19.40 14.81
CA ASP A 121 -9.32 19.41 16.21
C ASP A 121 -8.46 18.17 16.49
N LYS A 122 -7.33 18.38 17.19
CA LYS A 122 -6.44 17.28 17.57
C LYS A 122 -7.21 16.28 18.46
N PRO A 123 -7.34 15.01 18.06
CA PRO A 123 -7.97 14.01 18.90
C PRO A 123 -7.20 13.80 20.21
N ILE A 124 -7.93 13.50 21.27
CA ILE A 124 -7.39 13.19 22.58
C ILE A 124 -7.39 11.67 22.72
N HIS A 125 -6.36 11.09 23.34
CA HIS A 125 -6.35 9.68 23.67
C HIS A 125 -5.77 9.46 25.07
N HIS A 126 -6.24 8.42 25.74
CA HIS A 126 -5.76 8.01 27.04
C HIS A 126 -5.89 6.49 27.19
N THR A 127 -5.23 5.93 28.20
CA THR A 127 -5.36 4.53 28.57
C THR A 127 -5.60 4.48 30.07
N ILE A 128 -6.75 3.93 30.46
CA ILE A 128 -7.15 3.73 31.86
C ILE A 128 -7.48 2.25 32.00
N ASP A 129 -6.94 1.58 33.00
CA ASP A 129 -7.14 0.14 33.25
C ASP A 129 -6.95 -0.71 31.99
N ASP A 130 -5.86 -0.45 31.27
CA ASP A 130 -5.48 -1.04 29.98
C ASP A 130 -6.44 -0.81 28.80
N VAL A 131 -7.54 -0.09 29.01
CA VAL A 131 -8.50 0.30 27.97
C VAL A 131 -8.04 1.58 27.30
N PHE A 132 -7.67 1.51 26.01
CA PHE A 132 -7.33 2.68 25.21
C PHE A 132 -8.60 3.32 24.65
N THR A 133 -8.75 4.63 24.87
CA THR A 133 -9.88 5.43 24.38
C THR A 133 -9.38 6.58 23.51
N LEU A 134 -9.98 6.75 22.34
CA LEU A 134 -9.75 7.88 21.44
C LEU A 134 -10.99 8.78 21.41
N SER A 135 -10.83 10.05 21.76
CA SER A 135 -11.91 11.03 21.81
C SER A 135 -11.72 12.13 20.77
N PHE A 136 -12.78 12.47 20.04
CA PHE A 136 -12.81 13.63 19.15
C PHE A 136 -14.19 14.28 19.12
N LYS A 137 -14.22 15.55 18.72
CA LYS A 137 -15.44 16.34 18.62
C LYS A 137 -15.80 16.58 17.15
N PHE A 138 -17.08 16.77 16.88
CA PHE A 138 -17.58 17.29 15.61
C PHE A 138 -18.86 18.08 15.82
N LYS A 139 -19.22 18.92 14.85
CA LYS A 139 -20.52 19.61 14.81
C LYS A 139 -21.45 18.91 13.82
N THR A 140 -22.68 18.63 14.24
CA THR A 140 -23.68 18.04 13.35
C THR A 140 -24.03 19.01 12.21
N PRO A 141 -24.34 18.50 11.01
CA PRO A 141 -24.67 19.35 9.87
C PRO A 141 -25.94 20.17 10.11
N GLU A 142 -26.04 21.33 9.48
CA GLU A 142 -27.27 22.14 9.42
C GLU A 142 -28.43 21.36 8.79
N ASN A 143 -28.12 20.54 7.78
CA ASN A 143 -29.10 19.65 7.17
C ASN A 143 -29.24 18.37 8.01
N VAL A 144 -30.33 18.24 8.76
CA VAL A 144 -30.65 17.06 9.59
C VAL A 144 -30.88 15.78 8.79
N GLN A 145 -31.07 15.87 7.46
CA GLN A 145 -31.12 14.68 6.60
C GLN A 145 -29.72 14.15 6.24
N SER A 146 -28.66 14.92 6.49
CA SER A 146 -27.28 14.52 6.23
C SER A 146 -26.79 13.50 7.25
N ILE A 147 -26.19 12.43 6.74
CA ILE A 147 -25.46 11.44 7.52
C ILE A 147 -23.98 11.83 7.51
N THR A 148 -23.39 11.99 8.70
CA THR A 148 -21.96 12.19 8.86
C THR A 148 -21.29 10.85 9.05
N TYR A 149 -20.41 10.47 8.13
CA TYR A 149 -19.63 9.25 8.22
C TYR A 149 -18.27 9.54 8.81
N PHE A 150 -17.80 8.71 9.73
CA PHE A 150 -16.46 8.76 10.32
C PHE A 150 -15.71 7.47 10.00
N ALA A 151 -14.40 7.58 9.73
CA ALA A 151 -13.53 6.42 9.54
C ALA A 151 -12.16 6.63 10.19
N PHE A 152 -11.49 5.50 10.51
CA PHE A 152 -10.15 5.47 11.11
C PHE A 152 -9.13 6.30 10.31
N THR A 153 -9.15 6.13 9.00
CA THR A 153 -8.43 6.94 8.00
C THR A 153 -9.26 6.92 6.71
N TYR A 154 -8.78 7.57 5.64
CA TYR A 154 -9.42 7.56 4.32
C TYR A 154 -9.76 6.12 3.90
N PRO A 155 -11.05 5.75 3.86
CA PRO A 155 -11.44 4.39 3.54
C PRO A 155 -11.33 4.15 2.04
N PHE A 156 -11.07 2.90 1.69
CA PHE A 156 -11.17 2.41 0.32
C PHE A 156 -11.71 0.99 0.40
N SER A 157 -13.01 0.88 0.13
CA SER A 157 -13.81 -0.33 0.32
C SER A 157 -13.66 -1.30 -0.86
N TYR A 158 -14.22 -2.51 -0.75
CA TYR A 158 -14.22 -3.46 -1.86
C TYR A 158 -15.12 -2.97 -3.01
N ALA A 159 -16.24 -2.33 -2.69
CA ALA A 159 -17.10 -1.66 -3.65
C ALA A 159 -16.39 -0.51 -4.37
N ASP A 160 -15.53 0.25 -3.67
CA ASP A 160 -14.72 1.29 -4.31
C ASP A 160 -13.70 0.68 -5.27
N LEU A 161 -13.07 -0.44 -4.91
CA LEU A 161 -12.19 -1.19 -5.81
C LEU A 161 -12.93 -1.69 -7.05
N GLN A 162 -14.10 -2.29 -6.87
CA GLN A 162 -14.92 -2.79 -7.97
C GLN A 162 -15.29 -1.66 -8.95
N LYS A 163 -15.67 -0.49 -8.43
CA LYS A 163 -15.94 0.71 -9.25
C LYS A 163 -14.69 1.21 -9.97
N LEU A 164 -13.54 1.26 -9.28
CA LEU A 164 -12.26 1.64 -9.89
C LEU A 164 -11.93 0.72 -11.07
N LEU A 165 -11.97 -0.60 -10.86
CA LEU A 165 -11.65 -1.58 -11.90
C LEU A 165 -12.64 -1.54 -13.06
N LEU A 166 -13.93 -1.35 -12.79
CA LEU A 166 -14.94 -1.17 -13.84
C LEU A 166 -14.64 0.06 -14.70
N ASN A 167 -14.27 1.20 -14.08
CA ASN A 167 -13.92 2.41 -14.82
C ASN A 167 -12.66 2.21 -15.68
N VAL A 168 -11.68 1.46 -15.19
CA VAL A 168 -10.49 1.09 -15.98
C VAL A 168 -10.91 0.21 -17.15
N ASP A 169 -11.73 -0.83 -16.94
CA ASP A 169 -12.18 -1.70 -18.02
C ASP A 169 -12.97 -0.94 -19.11
N LEU A 170 -13.86 -0.02 -18.71
CA LEU A 170 -14.61 0.81 -19.66
C LEU A 170 -13.68 1.68 -20.52
N LYS A 171 -12.57 2.17 -19.94
CA LYS A 171 -11.53 2.91 -20.67
C LYS A 171 -10.83 2.05 -21.74
N PHE A 172 -10.72 0.74 -21.50
CA PHE A 172 -10.01 -0.20 -22.36
C PHE A 172 -10.91 -1.04 -23.28
N GLN A 173 -12.23 -1.05 -23.07
CA GLN A 173 -13.18 -1.88 -23.84
C GLN A 173 -13.13 -1.64 -25.36
N HIS A 174 -12.91 -0.40 -25.78
CA HIS A 174 -12.80 0.00 -27.20
C HIS A 174 -11.42 0.60 -27.52
N TYR A 175 -10.42 0.30 -26.70
CA TYR A 175 -9.08 0.83 -26.88
C TYR A 175 -8.43 0.14 -28.08
N MET A 176 -8.08 0.93 -29.10
CA MET A 176 -7.39 0.45 -30.29
C MET A 176 -5.95 0.95 -30.24
N ALA A 177 -5.00 0.03 -30.13
CA ALA A 177 -3.59 0.36 -30.20
C ALA A 177 -3.24 0.86 -31.60
N THR A 178 -2.57 2.01 -31.65
CA THR A 178 -2.12 2.70 -32.86
C THR A 178 -0.61 2.61 -33.06
N CYS A 179 0.14 2.35 -32.00
CA CYS A 179 1.58 2.14 -32.04
C CYS A 179 2.03 1.16 -30.94
N GLU A 180 3.31 0.76 -30.97
CA GLU A 180 3.82 -0.20 -29.99
C GLU A 180 3.91 0.36 -28.56
N ASP A 181 3.91 1.68 -28.40
CA ASP A 181 3.95 2.38 -27.10
C ASP A 181 2.60 2.43 -26.39
N ASP A 182 1.54 2.10 -27.10
CA ASP A 182 0.20 2.08 -26.54
C ASP A 182 0.07 1.03 -25.43
N ILE A 183 -0.95 1.23 -24.60
CA ILE A 183 -1.12 0.48 -23.36
C ILE A 183 -1.77 -0.86 -23.68
N TYR A 184 -1.03 -1.94 -23.43
CA TYR A 184 -1.59 -3.28 -23.29
C TYR A 184 -2.18 -3.42 -21.88
N TYR A 185 -3.48 -3.67 -21.78
CA TYR A 185 -4.19 -3.88 -20.51
C TYR A 185 -5.06 -5.13 -20.57
N THR A 186 -4.99 -5.93 -19.51
CA THR A 186 -5.95 -7.02 -19.27
C THR A 186 -6.25 -7.12 -17.77
N LYS A 187 -7.48 -7.51 -17.43
CA LYS A 187 -7.91 -7.82 -16.07
C LYS A 187 -8.45 -9.24 -16.03
N GLU A 188 -8.03 -10.00 -15.02
CA GLU A 188 -8.46 -11.38 -14.82
C GLU A 188 -8.83 -11.62 -13.37
N VAL A 189 -9.79 -12.53 -13.12
CA VAL A 189 -10.00 -13.09 -11.78
C VAL A 189 -9.00 -14.23 -11.59
N VAL A 190 -8.00 -14.05 -10.72
CA VAL A 190 -6.99 -15.09 -10.46
C VAL A 190 -7.55 -16.20 -9.59
N CYS A 191 -8.32 -15.85 -8.56
CA CYS A 191 -9.02 -16.79 -7.68
C CYS A 191 -10.21 -16.10 -6.99
N ARG A 192 -10.97 -16.86 -6.20
CA ARG A 192 -11.97 -16.33 -5.29
C ARG A 192 -11.47 -16.48 -3.85
N SER A 193 -11.77 -15.48 -3.01
CA SER A 193 -11.50 -15.52 -1.58
C SER A 193 -12.41 -16.53 -0.85
N LEU A 194 -12.25 -16.67 0.47
CA LEU A 194 -13.05 -17.60 1.28
C LEU A 194 -14.55 -17.27 1.24
N CYS A 195 -14.92 -15.99 1.16
CA CYS A 195 -16.31 -15.57 0.97
C CYS A 195 -16.71 -15.39 -0.51
N GLY A 196 -15.92 -15.91 -1.46
CA GLY A 196 -16.26 -15.90 -2.87
C GLY A 196 -16.00 -14.57 -3.61
N ARG A 197 -15.41 -13.56 -2.96
CA ARG A 197 -15.04 -12.29 -3.60
C ARG A 197 -13.90 -12.48 -4.58
N GLU A 198 -13.87 -11.65 -5.61
CA GLU A 198 -12.90 -11.79 -6.70
C GLU A 198 -11.57 -11.17 -6.30
N VAL A 199 -10.51 -11.97 -6.43
CA VAL A 199 -9.14 -11.47 -6.40
C VAL A 199 -8.75 -11.20 -7.84
N ASN A 200 -8.56 -9.92 -8.17
CA ASN A 200 -8.27 -9.49 -9.53
C ASN A 200 -6.76 -9.35 -9.75
N LEU A 201 -6.29 -9.76 -10.93
CA LEU A 201 -4.94 -9.55 -11.44
C LEU A 201 -5.02 -8.62 -12.66
N LEU A 202 -4.30 -7.50 -12.60
CA LEU A 202 -4.12 -6.58 -13.72
C LEU A 202 -2.79 -6.89 -14.41
N THR A 203 -2.79 -6.97 -15.74
CA THR A 203 -1.56 -7.00 -16.54
C THR A 203 -1.46 -5.72 -17.36
N ILE A 204 -0.38 -4.97 -17.19
CA ILE A 204 -0.12 -3.72 -17.92
C ILE A 204 1.28 -3.76 -18.55
N SER A 205 1.37 -3.38 -19.82
CA SER A 205 2.64 -3.31 -20.58
C SER A 205 2.46 -2.41 -21.82
N SER A 206 3.49 -2.31 -22.65
CA SER A 206 3.40 -1.85 -24.04
C SER A 206 3.36 -3.05 -24.98
N TYR A 207 3.04 -2.84 -26.26
CA TYR A 207 3.02 -3.90 -27.27
C TYR A 207 4.41 -4.35 -27.74
N HIS A 208 5.48 -3.70 -27.27
CA HIS A 208 6.85 -4.15 -27.56
C HIS A 208 7.06 -5.59 -27.08
N GLY A 209 7.66 -6.44 -27.90
CA GLY A 209 7.96 -7.83 -27.56
C GLY A 209 6.74 -8.74 -27.34
N ILE A 210 5.52 -8.30 -27.64
CA ILE A 210 4.32 -9.11 -27.49
C ILE A 210 4.33 -10.30 -28.46
N THR A 211 3.82 -11.44 -28.02
CA THR A 211 3.69 -12.67 -28.84
C THR A 211 2.22 -13.02 -29.06
N PRO A 212 1.88 -13.84 -30.08
CA PRO A 212 0.52 -14.35 -30.24
C PRO A 212 0.15 -15.42 -29.19
N GLU A 213 1.11 -15.90 -28.40
CA GLU A 213 0.87 -16.95 -27.41
C GLU A 213 0.30 -16.38 -26.10
N PRO A 214 -0.84 -16.90 -25.59
CA PRO A 214 -1.32 -16.56 -24.26
C PRO A 214 -0.44 -17.19 -23.17
N GLU A 215 -0.41 -16.57 -22.00
CA GLU A 215 0.18 -17.12 -20.79
C GLU A 215 -0.51 -18.43 -20.36
N ALA A 216 0.28 -19.33 -19.77
CA ALA A 216 -0.23 -20.61 -19.28
C ALA A 216 -1.26 -20.40 -18.16
N ARG A 217 -2.34 -21.19 -18.20
CA ARG A 217 -3.36 -21.20 -17.15
C ARG A 217 -2.95 -22.18 -16.05
N LEU A 218 -2.41 -21.63 -14.96
CA LEU A 218 -1.91 -22.41 -13.82
C LEU A 218 -3.01 -23.27 -13.18
N LYS A 219 -2.61 -24.40 -12.59
CA LYS A 219 -3.48 -25.32 -11.89
C LYS A 219 -4.21 -24.60 -10.76
N ASN A 220 -5.51 -24.86 -10.64
CA ASN A 220 -6.41 -24.27 -9.65
C ASN A 220 -6.60 -22.73 -9.71
N LEU A 221 -5.97 -22.04 -10.65
CA LEU A 221 -6.12 -20.60 -10.83
C LEU A 221 -6.91 -20.28 -12.10
N PHE A 222 -7.34 -19.02 -12.18
CA PHE A 222 -8.10 -18.47 -13.30
C PHE A 222 -9.36 -19.31 -13.58
N PRO A 223 -10.35 -19.26 -12.67
CA PRO A 223 -11.54 -20.11 -12.72
C PRO A 223 -12.40 -19.85 -13.97
N ASP A 224 -12.44 -18.62 -14.46
CA ASP A 224 -13.12 -18.30 -15.71
C ASP A 224 -12.29 -18.77 -16.92
N LYS A 225 -12.75 -19.85 -17.56
CA LYS A 225 -12.11 -20.44 -18.75
C LYS A 225 -12.51 -19.74 -20.05
N THR A 226 -13.54 -18.89 -20.03
CA THR A 226 -14.03 -18.17 -21.21
C THR A 226 -13.17 -16.95 -21.52
N THR A 227 -12.63 -16.30 -20.48
CA THR A 227 -11.68 -15.20 -20.64
C THR A 227 -10.31 -15.71 -21.06
N ARG A 228 -9.77 -15.19 -22.17
CA ARG A 228 -8.42 -15.48 -22.65
C ARG A 228 -7.37 -14.86 -21.71
N ARG A 229 -6.34 -15.64 -21.36
CA ARG A 229 -5.19 -15.13 -20.60
C ARG A 229 -4.41 -14.05 -21.39
N PRO A 230 -3.62 -13.19 -20.73
CA PRO A 230 -2.79 -12.18 -21.38
C PRO A 230 -1.77 -12.84 -22.30
N PHE A 231 -1.31 -12.13 -23.32
CA PHE A 231 -0.23 -12.59 -24.20
C PHE A 231 1.12 -12.57 -23.47
N LYS A 232 2.02 -13.46 -23.86
CA LYS A 232 3.40 -13.45 -23.38
C LYS A 232 4.20 -12.32 -24.05
N PHE A 233 5.25 -11.87 -23.38
CA PHE A 233 6.19 -10.87 -23.87
C PHE A 233 7.62 -11.43 -23.83
N ILE A 234 8.36 -11.25 -24.92
CA ILE A 234 9.78 -11.61 -25.04
C ILE A 234 10.63 -10.39 -24.71
N GLY A 235 11.76 -10.61 -24.03
CA GLY A 235 12.72 -9.55 -23.68
C GLY A 235 12.29 -8.64 -22.53
N LYS A 236 11.13 -8.89 -21.89
CA LYS A 236 10.64 -8.13 -20.73
C LYS A 236 10.66 -8.98 -19.47
N LYS A 237 11.13 -8.40 -18.37
CA LYS A 237 10.99 -8.99 -17.03
C LYS A 237 9.66 -8.58 -16.38
N VAL A 238 9.21 -9.36 -15.40
CA VAL A 238 7.95 -9.11 -14.68
C VAL A 238 8.18 -8.28 -13.43
N ILE A 239 7.30 -7.29 -13.19
CA ILE A 239 7.16 -6.60 -11.91
C ILE A 239 5.83 -7.01 -11.30
N PHE A 240 5.86 -7.72 -10.17
CA PHE A 240 4.68 -8.15 -9.43
C PHE A 240 4.42 -7.19 -8.27
N ILE A 241 3.20 -6.66 -8.17
CA ILE A 241 2.82 -5.72 -7.10
C ILE A 241 1.54 -6.21 -6.45
N SER A 242 1.52 -6.28 -5.12
CA SER A 242 0.31 -6.53 -4.34
C SER A 242 0.09 -5.46 -3.27
N ALA A 243 -1.15 -5.36 -2.79
CA ALA A 243 -1.50 -4.52 -1.65
C ALA A 243 -2.66 -5.13 -0.85
N ARG A 244 -2.92 -4.55 0.33
CA ARG A 244 -4.05 -4.88 1.22
C ARG A 244 -4.13 -6.37 1.59
N VAL A 245 -2.98 -6.98 1.91
CA VAL A 245 -2.97 -8.25 2.66
C VAL A 245 -3.55 -8.06 4.06
N HIS A 246 -3.32 -6.89 4.65
CA HIS A 246 -4.01 -6.43 5.85
C HIS A 246 -5.15 -5.47 5.48
N PRO A 247 -6.39 -5.76 5.90
CA PRO A 247 -7.57 -5.00 5.50
C PRO A 247 -7.54 -3.50 5.87
N GLY A 248 -7.07 -3.15 7.06
CA GLY A 248 -7.11 -1.78 7.58
C GLY A 248 -6.01 -0.86 7.03
N GLU A 249 -5.05 -1.39 6.29
CA GLU A 249 -3.89 -0.64 5.77
C GLU A 249 -4.22 0.10 4.46
N THR A 250 -5.25 0.95 4.47
CA THR A 250 -5.68 1.70 3.27
C THR A 250 -4.60 2.56 2.59
N PRO A 251 -3.57 3.11 3.27
CA PRO A 251 -2.48 3.83 2.59
C PRO A 251 -1.83 3.03 1.46
N SER A 252 -1.71 1.70 1.60
CA SER A 252 -1.19 0.81 0.55
C SER A 252 -2.01 0.90 -0.74
N THR A 253 -3.34 1.03 -0.64
CA THR A 253 -4.23 1.19 -1.79
C THR A 253 -4.02 2.51 -2.50
N PHE A 254 -3.80 3.60 -1.76
CA PHE A 254 -3.57 4.91 -2.40
C PHE A 254 -2.25 4.94 -3.18
N VAL A 255 -1.20 4.29 -2.67
CA VAL A 255 0.06 4.11 -3.40
C VAL A 255 -0.15 3.23 -4.63
N PHE A 256 -0.84 2.09 -4.46
CA PHE A 256 -1.17 1.19 -5.57
C PHE A 256 -1.93 1.93 -6.68
N ASN A 257 -2.94 2.73 -6.32
CA ASN A 257 -3.74 3.50 -7.27
C ASN A 257 -2.91 4.59 -7.98
N GLY A 258 -1.98 5.25 -7.27
CA GLY A 258 -1.06 6.20 -7.88
C GLY A 258 -0.18 5.54 -8.95
N LEU A 259 0.37 4.36 -8.66
CA LEU A 259 1.14 3.59 -9.62
C LEU A 259 0.30 3.09 -10.79
N LEU A 260 -0.90 2.56 -10.53
CA LEU A 260 -1.84 2.16 -11.57
C LEU A 260 -2.16 3.33 -12.51
N ASN A 261 -2.48 4.50 -11.95
CA ASN A 261 -2.78 5.71 -12.72
C ASN A 261 -1.61 6.15 -13.59
N LEU A 262 -0.37 6.11 -13.07
CA LEU A 262 0.83 6.38 -13.85
C LEU A 262 0.93 5.41 -15.04
N LEU A 263 0.83 4.10 -14.78
CA LEU A 263 1.00 3.06 -15.80
C LEU A 263 -0.09 3.08 -16.87
N ILE A 264 -1.30 3.55 -16.57
CA ILE A 264 -2.41 3.70 -17.55
C ILE A 264 -2.53 5.11 -18.14
N THR A 265 -1.56 5.99 -17.85
CA THR A 265 -1.43 7.29 -18.52
C THR A 265 -0.67 7.09 -19.82
N ARG A 266 -1.33 7.43 -20.94
CA ARG A 266 -0.85 7.13 -22.29
C ARG A 266 0.44 7.88 -22.61
N ASP A 267 0.40 9.20 -22.44
CA ASP A 267 1.43 10.12 -22.94
C ASP A 267 2.48 10.47 -21.89
N ASP A 268 2.52 9.76 -20.75
CA ASP A 268 3.55 9.96 -19.74
C ASP A 268 4.86 9.26 -20.18
N PRO A 269 5.97 9.99 -20.36
CA PRO A 269 7.20 9.42 -20.90
C PRO A 269 7.85 8.39 -19.96
N VAL A 270 7.70 8.57 -18.64
CA VAL A 270 8.20 7.59 -17.66
C VAL A 270 7.39 6.31 -17.76
N ALA A 271 6.06 6.42 -17.83
CA ALA A 271 5.17 5.28 -17.96
C ALA A 271 5.39 4.54 -19.29
N ILE A 272 5.61 5.25 -20.41
CA ILE A 272 5.96 4.64 -21.71
C ILE A 272 7.24 3.80 -21.55
N MET A 273 8.30 4.37 -21.00
CA MET A 273 9.57 3.65 -20.81
C MET A 273 9.42 2.43 -19.89
N LEU A 274 8.67 2.57 -18.79
CA LEU A 274 8.39 1.44 -17.90
C LEU A 274 7.66 0.31 -18.61
N ARG A 275 6.62 0.65 -19.40
CA ARG A 275 5.85 -0.31 -20.20
C ARG A 275 6.66 -0.97 -21.31
N ARG A 276 7.65 -0.28 -21.89
CA ARG A 276 8.60 -0.85 -22.87
C ARG A 276 9.53 -1.89 -22.25
N LEU A 277 9.86 -1.78 -20.97
CA LEU A 277 10.84 -2.63 -20.32
C LEU A 277 10.22 -3.79 -19.53
N TYR A 278 9.02 -3.59 -18.97
CA TYR A 278 8.45 -4.51 -17.99
C TYR A 278 7.01 -4.90 -18.30
N VAL A 279 6.65 -6.09 -17.82
CA VAL A 279 5.26 -6.52 -17.70
C VAL A 279 4.84 -6.37 -16.24
N PHE A 280 3.87 -5.49 -15.97
CA PHE A 280 3.35 -5.28 -14.63
C PHE A 280 2.23 -6.28 -14.34
N LYS A 281 2.32 -6.99 -13.22
CA LYS A 281 1.34 -7.93 -12.70
C LYS A 281 0.87 -7.43 -11.34
N MET A 282 -0.36 -6.96 -11.25
CA MET A 282 -0.80 -6.18 -10.09
C MET A 282 -2.06 -6.77 -9.44
N ILE A 283 -2.00 -7.12 -8.15
CA ILE A 283 -3.16 -7.54 -7.34
C ILE A 283 -3.53 -6.40 -6.39
N PRO A 284 -4.66 -5.69 -6.61
CA PRO A 284 -5.03 -4.56 -5.76
C PRO A 284 -5.30 -4.96 -4.32
N PHE A 285 -6.10 -6.01 -4.10
CA PHE A 285 -6.48 -6.53 -2.78
C PHE A 285 -6.13 -8.01 -2.65
N LEU A 286 -5.26 -8.34 -1.71
CA LEU A 286 -5.04 -9.72 -1.27
C LEU A 286 -6.10 -10.19 -0.26
N ASN A 287 -6.70 -9.30 0.52
CA ASN A 287 -7.71 -9.66 1.52
C ASN A 287 -9.05 -8.93 1.29
N PRO A 288 -9.75 -9.20 0.18
CA PRO A 288 -11.02 -8.51 -0.12
C PRO A 288 -12.10 -8.81 0.92
N ASP A 289 -12.07 -9.97 1.58
CA ASP A 289 -13.05 -10.35 2.58
C ASP A 289 -12.92 -9.53 3.86
N GLY A 290 -11.72 -9.47 4.43
CA GLY A 290 -11.47 -8.66 5.62
C GLY A 290 -11.75 -7.19 5.36
N VAL A 291 -11.44 -6.68 4.15
CA VAL A 291 -11.77 -5.28 3.79
C VAL A 291 -13.27 -5.05 3.84
N ALA A 292 -14.05 -5.95 3.23
CA ALA A 292 -15.49 -5.78 3.15
C ALA A 292 -16.19 -5.91 4.51
N LEU A 293 -15.63 -6.74 5.41
CA LEU A 293 -16.13 -6.93 6.77
C LEU A 293 -15.68 -5.84 7.76
N GLY A 294 -14.82 -4.90 7.34
CA GLY A 294 -14.29 -3.87 8.24
C GLY A 294 -13.31 -4.44 9.28
N HIS A 295 -12.58 -5.49 8.92
CA HIS A 295 -11.46 -5.98 9.71
C HIS A 295 -10.28 -5.01 9.64
N TYR A 296 -9.34 -5.15 10.57
CA TYR A 296 -8.10 -4.40 10.58
C TYR A 296 -6.93 -5.24 10.02
N ARG A 297 -6.82 -6.52 10.41
CA ARG A 297 -5.59 -7.30 10.25
C ARG A 297 -5.79 -8.64 9.57
N THR A 298 -6.86 -9.36 9.88
CA THR A 298 -6.98 -10.78 9.51
C THR A 298 -8.00 -11.03 8.40
N ASP A 299 -7.92 -12.19 7.76
CA ASP A 299 -9.00 -12.72 6.93
C ASP A 299 -10.22 -13.15 7.79
N THR A 300 -11.16 -13.88 7.18
CA THR A 300 -12.38 -14.37 7.85
C THR A 300 -12.13 -15.52 8.83
N ARG A 301 -10.93 -16.10 8.82
CA ARG A 301 -10.51 -17.19 9.73
C ARG A 301 -9.55 -16.71 10.82
N GLY A 302 -9.44 -15.40 11.02
CA GLY A 302 -8.55 -14.82 12.03
C GLY A 302 -7.07 -14.99 11.67
N VAL A 303 -6.75 -15.36 10.42
CA VAL A 303 -5.37 -15.59 9.98
C VAL A 303 -4.77 -14.28 9.49
N ASN A 304 -3.57 -13.98 9.98
CA ASN A 304 -2.73 -12.97 9.35
C ASN A 304 -2.13 -13.54 8.06
N LEU A 305 -2.71 -13.16 6.92
CA LEU A 305 -2.29 -13.64 5.60
C LEU A 305 -0.83 -13.33 5.25
N ASN A 306 -0.22 -12.32 5.89
CA ASN A 306 1.20 -12.00 5.72
C ASN A 306 2.15 -12.94 6.50
N ARG A 307 1.62 -14.00 7.10
CA ARG A 307 2.40 -15.03 7.83
C ARG A 307 2.34 -16.42 7.21
N VAL A 308 1.65 -16.56 6.08
CA VAL A 308 1.40 -17.87 5.46
C VAL A 308 2.04 -18.03 4.08
N TYR A 309 2.90 -17.09 3.65
CA TYR A 309 3.60 -17.15 2.35
C TYR A 309 4.57 -18.33 2.22
N LEU A 310 5.06 -18.92 3.32
CA LEU A 310 5.93 -20.10 3.24
C LEU A 310 5.20 -21.34 2.69
N SER A 311 3.96 -21.58 3.15
CA SER A 311 3.17 -22.75 2.77
C SER A 311 1.66 -22.41 2.76
N PRO A 312 1.20 -21.55 1.84
CA PRO A 312 -0.22 -21.22 1.75
C PRO A 312 -1.00 -22.41 1.19
N LEU A 313 -2.19 -22.66 1.71
CA LEU A 313 -3.08 -23.72 1.23
C LEU A 313 -4.21 -23.10 0.42
N LEU A 314 -4.51 -23.65 -0.75
CA LEU A 314 -5.59 -23.14 -1.62
C LEU A 314 -6.95 -23.06 -0.89
N SER A 315 -7.28 -24.05 -0.07
CA SER A 315 -8.56 -24.13 0.65
C SER A 315 -8.66 -23.17 1.84
N GLN A 316 -7.53 -22.63 2.31
CA GLN A 316 -7.46 -21.84 3.54
C GLN A 316 -7.03 -20.40 3.28
N HIS A 317 -6.10 -20.20 2.37
CA HIS A 317 -5.47 -18.92 2.03
C HIS A 317 -5.48 -18.69 0.51
N PRO A 318 -6.63 -18.82 -0.21
CA PRO A 318 -6.66 -18.78 -1.67
C PRO A 318 -5.94 -17.57 -2.30
N PRO A 319 -6.10 -16.33 -1.81
CA PRO A 319 -5.43 -15.17 -2.39
C PRO A 319 -3.90 -15.23 -2.29
N VAL A 320 -3.36 -15.67 -1.14
CA VAL A 320 -1.91 -15.80 -0.92
C VAL A 320 -1.33 -16.97 -1.70
N TYR A 321 -2.06 -18.09 -1.77
CA TYR A 321 -1.72 -19.23 -2.63
C TYR A 321 -1.59 -18.78 -4.09
N ALA A 322 -2.58 -18.04 -4.59
CA ALA A 322 -2.59 -17.53 -5.96
C ALA A 322 -1.43 -16.56 -6.25
N ALA A 323 -1.20 -15.59 -5.35
CA ALA A 323 -0.10 -14.64 -5.49
C ALA A 323 1.25 -15.36 -5.54
N ARG A 324 1.50 -16.28 -4.60
CA ARG A 324 2.75 -17.06 -4.55
C ARG A 324 2.94 -17.93 -5.80
N ALA A 325 1.91 -18.65 -6.24
CA ALA A 325 1.99 -19.48 -7.44
C ALA A 325 2.35 -18.65 -8.68
N LEU A 326 1.79 -17.43 -8.81
CA LEU A 326 2.14 -16.51 -9.89
C LEU A 326 3.56 -15.97 -9.79
N ILE A 327 3.98 -15.53 -8.61
CA ILE A 327 5.34 -15.05 -8.36
C ILE A 327 6.34 -16.14 -8.77
N ARG A 328 6.11 -17.39 -8.35
CA ARG A 328 6.96 -18.53 -8.71
C ARG A 328 6.93 -18.84 -10.20
N TYR A 329 5.76 -18.84 -10.82
CA TYR A 329 5.64 -19.01 -12.27
C TYR A 329 6.45 -17.97 -13.05
N TYR A 330 6.37 -16.69 -12.66
CA TYR A 330 7.14 -15.63 -13.33
C TYR A 330 8.63 -15.66 -12.97
N HIS A 331 9.00 -16.17 -11.80
CA HIS A 331 10.40 -16.39 -11.43
C HIS A 331 11.04 -17.51 -12.25
N TYR A 332 10.43 -18.71 -12.27
CA TYR A 332 10.97 -19.90 -12.92
C TYR A 332 10.64 -20.03 -14.42
N GLY A 333 9.67 -19.28 -14.92
CA GLY A 333 9.20 -19.37 -16.31
C GLY A 333 8.24 -20.53 -16.61
N TYR A 334 7.99 -21.40 -15.64
CA TYR A 334 7.04 -22.52 -15.73
C TYR A 334 6.35 -22.78 -14.38
N GLU A 335 5.25 -23.53 -14.40
CA GLU A 335 4.54 -23.90 -13.17
C GLU A 335 5.36 -24.92 -12.37
N LYS A 336 5.80 -24.53 -11.18
CA LYS A 336 6.54 -25.39 -10.25
C LYS A 336 5.65 -25.71 -9.06
N GLU A 337 5.33 -26.99 -8.86
CA GLU A 337 4.58 -27.42 -7.68
C GLU A 337 5.39 -27.16 -6.40
N ASP A 338 4.69 -27.04 -5.28
CA ASP A 338 5.34 -27.13 -3.98
C ASP A 338 5.83 -28.55 -3.80
N VAL A 339 7.15 -28.72 -3.66
CA VAL A 339 7.71 -29.96 -3.14
C VAL A 339 7.25 -30.03 -1.69
N GLY A 340 6.15 -30.72 -1.46
CA GLY A 340 5.69 -31.01 -0.12
C GLY A 340 6.75 -31.89 0.51
N ASP A 341 7.59 -31.32 1.37
CA ASP A 341 8.24 -32.12 2.38
C ASP A 341 7.10 -32.82 3.13
N LYS A 342 7.01 -34.15 2.93
CA LYS A 342 6.25 -35.01 3.82
C LYS A 342 6.95 -34.91 5.17
N CYS A 343 6.65 -33.87 5.93
CA CYS A 343 7.15 -33.71 7.27
C CYS A 343 6.40 -34.74 8.13
N THR A 344 7.06 -35.87 8.36
CA THR A 344 6.72 -36.81 9.42
C THR A 344 7.01 -36.15 10.76
N CYS A 345 6.08 -35.33 11.24
CA CYS A 345 6.02 -34.98 12.66
C CYS A 345 4.55 -34.88 13.09
N SER A 346 3.99 -36.04 13.38
CA SER A 346 2.90 -36.19 14.33
C SER A 346 3.34 -35.65 15.70
N ALA A 347 2.44 -34.92 16.36
CA ALA A 347 2.50 -34.39 17.72
C ALA A 347 3.47 -33.22 17.97
N ASN A 348 2.95 -31.99 17.87
CA ASN A 348 3.00 -30.95 18.93
C ASN A 348 2.53 -29.58 18.38
N GLN A 349 1.28 -29.51 17.90
CA GLN A 349 0.57 -28.24 17.70
C GLN A 349 -0.28 -27.95 18.93
N ALA A 350 0.36 -27.56 20.02
CA ALA A 350 -0.31 -26.97 21.18
C ALA A 350 0.74 -26.36 22.12
N GLU A 351 1.49 -25.33 21.69
CA GLU A 351 2.22 -24.41 22.60
C GLU A 351 2.94 -23.26 21.84
N LEU A 352 2.25 -22.58 20.92
CA LEU A 352 2.73 -21.30 20.36
C LEU A 352 1.58 -20.29 20.27
N SER A 353 0.94 -20.05 21.41
CA SER A 353 -0.03 -18.97 21.59
C SER A 353 -0.06 -18.50 23.04
N ARG A 354 1.07 -17.96 23.53
CA ARG A 354 1.12 -17.05 24.69
C ARG A 354 2.51 -16.44 24.81
N ASN A 355 2.54 -15.10 24.85
CA ASN A 355 3.66 -14.22 25.18
C ASN A 355 4.76 -14.15 24.08
N GLU A 356 5.36 -13.03 23.69
CA GLU A 356 5.46 -11.70 24.28
C GLU A 356 5.94 -10.70 23.21
N ASP A 357 5.67 -9.42 23.48
CA ASP A 357 6.29 -8.26 22.86
C ASP A 357 7.82 -8.35 23.03
N GLY A 358 8.58 -8.36 21.93
CA GLY A 358 9.99 -8.74 21.97
C GLY A 358 10.79 -8.07 20.87
N THR A 359 11.20 -6.84 21.14
CA THR A 359 12.28 -6.17 20.40
C THR A 359 13.58 -6.92 20.72
N GLN A 360 14.01 -7.84 19.86
CA GLN A 360 15.37 -8.36 19.93
C GLN A 360 16.20 -7.71 18.83
N ASN A 361 17.07 -6.81 19.30
CA ASN A 361 18.17 -6.19 18.55
C ASN A 361 19.17 -7.27 18.13
N ASP A 362 19.18 -7.65 16.85
CA ASP A 362 20.39 -8.19 16.24
C ASP A 362 21.31 -7.02 15.89
N SER A 363 22.08 -6.61 16.90
CA SER A 363 23.03 -5.49 16.87
C SER A 363 24.38 -5.83 16.24
N SER A 364 24.49 -6.90 15.44
CA SER A 364 25.77 -7.34 14.86
C SER A 364 25.99 -6.94 13.39
N ILE A 365 25.04 -6.26 12.75
CA ILE A 365 25.20 -5.73 11.37
C ILE A 365 24.99 -4.20 11.29
N SER A 366 24.54 -3.52 12.36
CA SER A 366 24.35 -2.07 12.35
C SER A 366 25.59 -1.24 12.70
N THR A 367 26.74 -1.86 12.98
CA THR A 367 27.94 -1.17 13.50
C THR A 367 29.03 -0.91 12.45
N LYS A 368 28.73 -1.05 11.14
CA LYS A 368 29.69 -0.75 10.07
C LYS A 368 29.27 0.38 9.13
N VAL A 369 28.22 1.13 9.45
CA VAL A 369 27.86 2.35 8.70
C VAL A 369 27.61 3.51 9.67
N SER A 370 28.66 3.89 10.40
CA SER A 370 28.67 5.15 11.16
C SER A 370 30.07 5.72 11.14
N HIS A 371 30.41 6.46 10.09
CA HIS A 371 31.38 7.56 10.12
C HIS A 371 31.41 8.22 8.74
N MET A 372 30.55 9.21 8.52
CA MET A 372 30.84 10.38 7.67
C MET A 372 29.91 11.51 8.11
N SER A 373 30.36 12.30 9.07
CA SER A 373 29.84 13.65 9.33
C SER A 373 30.43 14.58 8.29
N LEU A 374 29.62 15.41 7.63
CA LEU A 374 30.10 16.65 7.03
C LEU A 374 29.08 17.76 7.25
N GLU A 375 29.63 18.87 7.73
CA GLU A 375 29.00 20.11 8.12
C GLU A 375 28.41 20.86 6.91
N GLU A 376 27.36 21.62 7.19
CA GLU A 376 26.70 22.52 6.25
C GLU A 376 27.63 23.70 5.90
N ASN A 377 27.72 24.02 4.61
CA ASN A 377 28.11 25.36 4.18
C ASN A 377 27.39 25.72 2.88
N GLU A 378 26.62 26.80 2.92
CA GLU A 378 25.83 27.36 1.83
C GLU A 378 26.68 28.15 0.81
N ASN A 379 26.08 28.39 -0.36
CA ASN A 379 26.43 29.35 -1.44
C ASN A 379 27.51 29.00 -2.49
N SER A 380 27.06 28.63 -3.70
CA SER A 380 27.00 29.53 -4.87
C SER A 380 26.81 28.75 -6.18
N ASP A 381 25.84 29.18 -7.00
CA ASP A 381 25.58 28.62 -8.34
C ASP A 381 26.82 28.72 -9.24
N SER A 382 27.30 27.58 -9.76
CA SER A 382 28.36 27.55 -10.77
C SER A 382 27.99 26.68 -11.98
N LEU A 383 27.93 27.32 -13.15
CA LEU A 383 27.53 26.73 -14.42
C LEU A 383 28.76 26.33 -15.25
N TRP A 384 28.92 25.02 -15.50
CA TRP A 384 30.07 24.40 -16.17
C TRP A 384 29.58 23.50 -17.30
N CYS A 385 30.26 23.48 -18.45
CA CYS A 385 29.82 22.65 -19.58
C CYS A 385 30.12 21.15 -19.37
N ILE A 386 29.34 20.29 -20.06
CA ILE A 386 29.43 18.82 -19.95
C ILE A 386 30.85 18.32 -20.24
N LYS A 387 31.52 18.89 -21.25
CA LYS A 387 32.87 18.47 -21.68
C LYS A 387 33.91 18.69 -20.59
N CYS A 388 33.85 19.83 -19.90
CA CYS A 388 34.79 20.14 -18.84
C CYS A 388 34.45 19.46 -17.50
N LYS A 389 33.28 18.83 -17.36
CA LYS A 389 32.90 18.01 -16.19
C LYS A 389 33.46 16.58 -16.24
N ASN A 390 33.90 16.09 -17.40
CA ASN A 390 34.27 14.68 -17.62
C ASN A 390 35.79 14.41 -17.80
N MET A 391 36.69 15.21 -17.22
CA MET A 391 38.11 14.80 -17.13
C MET A 391 38.25 13.80 -15.96
N LYS A 392 38.67 12.57 -16.29
CA LYS A 392 38.81 11.42 -15.39
C LYS A 392 39.95 11.61 -14.38
N VAL A 393 39.79 11.00 -13.20
CA VAL A 393 40.85 10.66 -12.25
C VAL A 393 41.28 9.21 -12.54
N ASP A 394 42.57 8.95 -12.50
CA ASP A 394 43.23 7.73 -12.99
C ASP A 394 42.92 6.45 -12.19
N ASP A 395 42.99 5.37 -12.96
CA ASP A 395 42.92 3.92 -12.76
C ASP A 395 43.22 3.30 -11.37
N ALA A 396 42.19 2.70 -10.76
CA ALA A 396 42.26 1.40 -10.07
C ALA A 396 40.84 0.82 -9.90
N VAL A 397 40.69 -0.49 -10.11
CA VAL A 397 39.46 -1.32 -10.00
C VAL A 397 38.61 -1.38 -11.28
N SER A 398 38.97 -2.33 -12.13
CA SER A 398 38.17 -2.80 -13.27
C SER A 398 36.95 -3.59 -12.79
N GLY A 399 35.75 -3.18 -13.20
CA GLY A 399 34.59 -4.06 -13.15
C GLY A 399 33.26 -3.52 -12.61
N ILE A 400 33.07 -2.20 -12.48
CA ILE A 400 31.74 -1.55 -12.53
C ILE A 400 31.98 -0.16 -13.10
N SER A 401 31.67 0.04 -14.38
CA SER A 401 31.59 1.38 -14.96
C SER A 401 30.40 1.43 -15.90
N ASN A 402 29.26 1.91 -15.39
CA ASN A 402 28.32 2.80 -16.10
C ASN A 402 26.98 2.92 -15.36
N LEU A 403 26.97 3.50 -14.16
CA LEU A 403 25.77 4.12 -13.60
C LEU A 403 26.16 5.36 -12.79
N SER A 404 26.10 6.53 -13.42
CA SER A 404 26.14 7.81 -12.70
C SER A 404 24.71 8.26 -12.42
N PRO A 405 24.32 8.52 -11.15
CA PRO A 405 22.98 8.99 -10.83
C PRO A 405 22.84 10.46 -11.23
N LYS A 406 21.80 10.80 -12.00
CA LYS A 406 21.37 12.19 -12.15
C LYS A 406 19.91 12.32 -11.75
N ALA A 407 19.73 12.86 -10.56
CA ALA A 407 18.48 13.46 -10.14
C ALA A 407 18.31 14.87 -10.75
N ASN A 408 17.05 15.24 -10.90
CA ASN A 408 16.44 16.53 -11.20
C ASN A 408 16.55 17.10 -12.63
N PHE A 409 15.44 16.89 -13.34
CA PHE A 409 14.91 17.78 -14.36
C PHE A 409 14.46 19.12 -13.74
N ASP A 410 14.31 20.11 -14.64
CA ASP A 410 13.66 21.41 -14.49
C ASP A 410 14.55 22.62 -14.19
N LYS A 411 15.05 23.22 -15.28
CA LYS A 411 14.84 24.65 -15.61
C LYS A 411 15.10 24.86 -17.12
N PRO A 412 14.26 25.61 -17.85
CA PRO A 412 14.49 25.90 -19.27
C PRO A 412 15.69 26.84 -19.41
N PHE A 413 16.71 26.42 -20.15
CA PHE A 413 17.91 27.22 -20.37
C PHE A 413 17.74 28.07 -21.64
N TYR A 414 17.68 29.39 -21.47
CA TYR A 414 17.64 30.36 -22.58
C TYR A 414 18.96 30.32 -23.38
N PRO A 415 18.93 30.47 -24.72
CA PRO A 415 20.13 30.46 -25.54
C PRO A 415 20.95 31.75 -25.28
N GLY A 416 22.21 31.62 -24.82
CA GLY A 416 23.13 32.75 -24.74
C GLY A 416 24.23 32.75 -23.66
N HIS A 417 24.27 31.79 -22.72
CA HIS A 417 25.30 31.81 -21.67
C HIS A 417 26.55 30.97 -21.99
N MET A 418 27.73 31.57 -21.84
CA MET A 418 29.03 30.96 -22.12
C MET A 418 29.57 30.14 -20.93
N CYS A 419 30.17 28.98 -21.19
CA CYS A 419 30.88 28.19 -20.18
C CYS A 419 32.08 28.95 -19.60
N ARG A 420 32.21 28.99 -18.26
CA ARG A 420 33.29 29.74 -17.58
C ARG A 420 34.71 29.23 -17.88
N ARG A 421 34.88 27.94 -18.17
CA ARG A 421 36.20 27.32 -18.45
C ARG A 421 36.58 27.37 -19.93
N CYS A 422 35.69 26.98 -20.83
CA CYS A 422 36.02 26.86 -22.26
C CYS A 422 35.40 27.93 -23.16
N ARG A 423 34.52 28.79 -22.62
CA ARG A 423 33.83 29.87 -23.35
C ARG A 423 33.20 29.43 -24.69
N SER A 424 32.65 28.22 -24.78
CA SER A 424 32.00 27.73 -26.00
C SER A 424 30.48 27.74 -25.87
N ALA A 425 29.79 28.12 -26.96
CA ALA A 425 28.38 27.86 -27.20
C ALA A 425 28.25 26.72 -28.23
N ASP A 426 27.20 25.90 -28.13
CA ASP A 426 26.75 24.86 -29.08
C ASP A 426 27.20 23.39 -28.92
N MET A 427 26.24 22.47 -28.70
CA MET A 427 25.54 21.67 -29.74
C MET A 427 24.66 20.58 -29.10
N LEU A 428 23.37 20.54 -29.46
CA LEU A 428 22.42 19.43 -29.26
C LEU A 428 22.08 18.85 -30.63
N LYS A 429 22.55 17.64 -30.93
CA LYS A 429 22.00 16.70 -31.92
C LYS A 429 22.68 15.34 -31.73
N GLU A 430 21.90 14.27 -31.94
CA GLU A 430 22.28 12.84 -31.95
C GLU A 430 22.31 12.12 -30.59
N ALA A 431 21.14 11.63 -30.17
CA ALA A 431 21.02 10.47 -29.27
C ALA A 431 19.70 9.70 -29.51
N ALA A 432 19.27 9.58 -30.78
CA ALA A 432 18.02 8.92 -31.14
C ALA A 432 18.15 7.79 -32.17
N GLU A 433 19.36 7.43 -32.61
CA GLU A 433 19.54 6.35 -33.58
C GLU A 433 20.54 5.31 -33.09
N ASN A 434 20.10 4.05 -33.14
CA ASN A 434 20.86 2.81 -32.98
C ASN A 434 21.15 2.32 -31.56
N ILE A 435 20.11 1.89 -30.83
CA ILE A 435 20.24 0.71 -29.98
C ILE A 435 20.02 -0.50 -30.89
N LYS A 436 21.11 -1.13 -31.33
CA LYS A 436 21.03 -2.46 -31.96
C LYS A 436 20.68 -3.44 -30.85
N ILE A 437 19.49 -4.04 -30.96
CA ILE A 437 19.10 -5.20 -30.16
C ILE A 437 19.93 -6.36 -30.72
N GLU A 438 21.07 -6.63 -30.10
CA GLU A 438 21.77 -7.91 -30.31
C GLU A 438 20.92 -9.03 -29.71
N ASP A 439 20.94 -10.17 -30.39
CA ASP A 439 20.06 -11.32 -30.24
C ASP A 439 19.96 -11.87 -28.81
N HIS A 440 19.07 -11.33 -27.98
CA HIS A 440 18.53 -12.05 -26.82
C HIS A 440 17.39 -12.97 -27.30
N VAL A 441 17.84 -14.09 -27.90
CA VAL A 441 17.03 -15.26 -28.24
C VAL A 441 16.44 -15.84 -26.96
N GLN A 442 15.11 -15.79 -26.84
CA GLN A 442 14.36 -16.33 -25.69
C GLN A 442 14.78 -15.70 -24.34
N GLY A 443 13.84 -15.62 -23.39
CA GLY A 443 14.28 -15.85 -22.02
C GLY A 443 14.79 -17.28 -22.05
N ASP A 444 16.10 -17.46 -22.18
CA ASP A 444 16.71 -18.78 -22.31
C ASP A 444 16.15 -19.64 -21.20
N VAL A 445 15.39 -20.66 -21.57
CA VAL A 445 14.77 -21.61 -20.63
C VAL A 445 15.88 -22.39 -19.89
N ASN A 446 17.14 -22.27 -20.35
CA ASN A 446 18.36 -22.76 -19.71
C ASN A 446 19.23 -21.67 -19.06
N SER A 447 18.86 -20.39 -19.09
CA SER A 447 19.52 -19.40 -18.25
C SER A 447 19.00 -19.58 -16.83
N ASN A 448 19.90 -19.72 -15.85
CA ASN A 448 19.55 -19.69 -14.43
C ASN A 448 19.03 -18.31 -13.96
N GLU A 449 18.46 -17.49 -14.86
CA GLU A 449 18.02 -16.14 -14.60
C GLU A 449 16.51 -16.04 -14.42
N SER A 450 16.10 -15.38 -13.33
CA SER A 450 14.71 -15.12 -12.97
C SER A 450 13.99 -14.25 -14.02
N GLY A 451 12.81 -14.69 -14.47
CA GLY A 451 11.89 -13.86 -15.28
C GLY A 451 11.23 -12.73 -14.47
N LEU A 452 11.23 -12.85 -13.13
CA LEU A 452 10.77 -11.83 -12.20
C LEU A 452 11.91 -10.84 -11.92
N PHE A 453 11.67 -9.56 -12.22
CA PHE A 453 12.57 -8.46 -11.83
C PHE A 453 12.36 -8.05 -10.38
N LEU A 454 11.09 -7.82 -10.01
CA LEU A 454 10.74 -7.25 -8.71
C LEU A 454 9.37 -7.77 -8.27
N TYR A 455 9.27 -8.28 -7.04
CA TYR A 455 8.00 -8.40 -6.32
C TYR A 455 7.97 -7.38 -5.17
N VAL A 456 6.83 -6.71 -5.04
CA VAL A 456 6.53 -5.72 -3.98
C VAL A 456 5.15 -6.01 -3.39
N ASP A 457 5.08 -6.17 -2.07
CA ASP A 457 3.83 -6.08 -1.32
C ASP A 457 3.79 -4.78 -0.53
N LEU A 458 2.78 -3.93 -0.76
CA LEU A 458 2.67 -2.60 -0.17
C LEU A 458 1.93 -2.65 1.18
N HIS A 459 2.53 -2.06 2.22
CA HIS A 459 2.00 -2.06 3.59
C HIS A 459 1.88 -0.65 4.17
N GLY A 460 0.92 -0.48 5.07
CA GLY A 460 0.80 0.70 5.93
C GLY A 460 1.32 0.41 7.34
N HIS A 461 1.93 1.39 7.99
CA HIS A 461 2.32 1.21 9.39
C HIS A 461 1.10 1.07 10.30
N ALA A 462 1.18 0.08 11.20
CA ALA A 462 0.15 -0.16 12.20
C ALA A 462 0.22 0.78 13.42
N SER A 463 1.36 1.46 13.65
CA SER A 463 1.61 2.23 14.90
C SER A 463 2.28 3.60 14.69
N LYS A 464 2.60 3.97 13.45
CA LYS A 464 3.19 5.27 13.08
C LYS A 464 2.68 5.71 11.71
N LYS A 465 2.94 6.96 11.32
CA LYS A 465 2.67 7.40 9.96
C LYS A 465 3.56 6.66 8.95
N GLY A 466 3.12 6.58 7.70
CA GLY A 466 3.94 6.13 6.58
C GLY A 466 3.62 4.73 6.04
N ILE A 467 4.30 4.42 4.95
CA ILE A 467 4.17 3.22 4.12
C ILE A 467 5.55 2.55 4.02
N PHE A 468 5.56 1.25 3.84
CA PHE A 468 6.74 0.45 3.56
C PHE A 468 6.35 -0.70 2.63
N MET A 469 7.32 -1.51 2.22
CA MET A 469 7.05 -2.67 1.38
C MET A 469 7.85 -3.89 1.79
N TYR A 470 7.32 -5.06 1.48
CA TYR A 470 8.11 -6.29 1.44
C TYR A 470 8.50 -6.59 0.00
N GLY A 471 9.71 -7.08 -0.23
CA GLY A 471 10.18 -7.39 -1.58
C GLY A 471 11.09 -8.61 -1.65
N ASN A 472 11.59 -8.89 -2.84
CA ASN A 472 12.37 -10.10 -3.15
C ASN A 472 13.46 -10.39 -2.10
N HIS A 473 13.62 -11.67 -1.77
CA HIS A 473 14.82 -12.15 -1.12
C HIS A 473 15.73 -12.82 -2.17
N PHE A 474 16.98 -12.39 -2.23
CA PHE A 474 18.03 -13.05 -3.01
C PHE A 474 19.19 -13.41 -2.09
N GLN A 475 19.76 -14.61 -2.28
CA GLN A 475 20.98 -15.04 -1.59
C GLN A 475 22.22 -14.30 -2.12
N ASP A 476 22.19 -13.95 -3.41
CA ASP A 476 23.21 -13.13 -4.06
C ASP A 476 23.15 -11.68 -3.55
N LEU A 477 24.29 -11.17 -3.08
CA LEU A 477 24.36 -9.86 -2.44
C LEU A 477 24.03 -8.71 -3.40
N ASP A 478 24.52 -8.77 -4.64
CA ASP A 478 24.34 -7.69 -5.62
C ASP A 478 22.86 -7.58 -6.01
N ARG A 479 22.22 -8.71 -6.32
CA ARG A 479 20.77 -8.76 -6.58
C ARG A 479 19.95 -8.34 -5.37
N ASN A 480 20.39 -8.67 -4.16
CA ASN A 480 19.75 -8.25 -2.92
C ASN A 480 19.81 -6.72 -2.73
N VAL A 481 20.95 -6.11 -3.03
CA VAL A 481 21.12 -4.64 -3.00
C VAL A 481 20.30 -3.97 -4.11
N GLU A 482 20.29 -4.53 -5.32
CA GLU A 482 19.51 -4.01 -6.44
C GLU A 482 18.00 -3.97 -6.12
N CYS A 483 17.44 -5.02 -5.51
CA CYS A 483 16.02 -5.01 -5.16
C CYS A 483 15.68 -4.01 -4.04
N MET A 484 16.67 -3.56 -3.26
CA MET A 484 16.51 -2.51 -2.25
C MET A 484 16.66 -1.09 -2.82
N LEU A 485 17.07 -0.93 -4.08
CA LEU A 485 17.29 0.40 -4.67
C LEU A 485 15.99 1.19 -4.79
N LEU A 486 14.92 0.58 -5.32
CA LEU A 486 13.61 1.23 -5.44
C LEU A 486 13.08 1.76 -4.09
N PRO A 487 12.95 0.93 -3.03
CA PRO A 487 12.46 1.40 -1.74
C PRO A 487 13.39 2.45 -1.12
N LYS A 488 14.71 2.37 -1.38
CA LYS A 488 15.64 3.43 -0.94
C LYS A 488 15.36 4.75 -1.65
N LEU A 489 15.21 4.75 -2.97
CA LEU A 489 14.86 5.92 -3.75
C LEU A 489 13.50 6.49 -3.35
N MET A 490 12.50 5.65 -3.10
CA MET A 490 11.20 6.09 -2.59
C MET A 490 11.32 6.80 -1.24
N SER A 491 12.17 6.33 -0.33
CA SER A 491 12.39 6.98 0.97
C SER A 491 13.08 8.35 0.87
N ILE A 492 13.93 8.53 -0.15
CA ILE A 492 14.61 9.81 -0.40
C ILE A 492 13.60 10.83 -0.96
N ASN A 493 12.70 10.37 -1.83
CA ASN A 493 11.73 11.24 -2.51
C ASN A 493 10.43 11.44 -1.71
N ASN A 494 10.17 10.65 -0.68
CA ASN A 494 8.96 10.75 0.12
C ASN A 494 9.22 10.43 1.60
N HIS A 495 9.10 11.45 2.45
CA HIS A 495 9.25 11.31 3.90
C HIS A 495 8.26 10.34 4.57
N ASN A 496 7.15 10.03 3.90
CA ASN A 496 6.18 9.04 4.37
C ASN A 496 6.51 7.62 3.93
N PHE A 497 7.59 7.39 3.17
CA PHE A 497 8.05 6.06 2.81
C PHE A 497 9.25 5.65 3.68
N HIS A 498 9.09 4.57 4.45
CA HIS A 498 10.07 4.18 5.46
C HIS A 498 10.89 2.97 5.03
N PHE A 499 12.08 3.24 4.46
CA PHE A 499 13.01 2.20 4.01
C PHE A 499 13.38 1.20 5.12
N THR A 500 13.65 1.67 6.33
CA THR A 500 14.07 0.81 7.46
C THR A 500 12.99 -0.16 7.95
N ALA A 501 11.75 0.02 7.51
CA ALA A 501 10.65 -0.89 7.80
C ALA A 501 10.39 -1.90 6.66
N CYS A 502 11.05 -1.74 5.52
CA CYS A 502 10.93 -2.68 4.42
C CYS A 502 11.59 -4.01 4.80
N ASN A 503 11.08 -5.12 4.26
CA ASN A 503 11.57 -6.46 4.58
C ASN A 503 11.86 -7.25 3.30
N PHE A 504 13.07 -7.79 3.22
CA PHE A 504 13.59 -8.59 2.11
C PHE A 504 14.14 -9.92 2.62
N THR A 505 13.59 -10.41 3.74
CA THR A 505 14.00 -11.66 4.39
C THR A 505 13.21 -12.84 3.84
N GLU A 506 13.87 -13.98 3.70
CA GLU A 506 13.27 -15.22 3.21
C GLU A 506 12.02 -15.63 3.99
N ARG A 507 12.01 -15.46 5.32
CA ARG A 507 10.89 -15.85 6.20
C ARG A 507 9.55 -15.24 5.78
N ASN A 508 9.58 -14.02 5.25
CA ASN A 508 8.38 -13.34 4.79
C ASN A 508 8.21 -13.44 3.26
N MET A 509 9.24 -13.87 2.54
CA MET A 509 9.37 -13.72 1.09
C MET A 509 10.13 -14.92 0.48
N TYR A 510 9.41 -16.02 0.21
CA TYR A 510 9.97 -17.24 -0.40
C TYR A 510 9.66 -17.31 -1.91
N LEU A 511 10.68 -17.62 -2.73
CA LEU A 511 10.59 -17.85 -4.18
C LEU A 511 10.81 -19.33 -4.54
#